data_AF-A0A9X2JPW3-F1
#
_entry.id   AF-A0A9X2JPW3-F1
#
_cell.length_a   1.000
_cell.length_b   1.000
_cell.length_c   1.000
_cell.angle_alpha   90.00
_cell.angle_beta   90.00
_cell.angle_gamma   90.00
#
_symmetry.space_group_name_H-M   'P 1'
#
loop_
_entity.id
_entity.type
_entity.pdbx_description
1 polymer ?
#
loop_
_entity_poly.entity_id
_entity_poly.type
_entity_poly.pdbx_seq_one_letter_code
_entity_poly.pdbx_strand_id
1 'polypeptide(L)'
;ARLYLRVNGTGTPWHRDDVAFARMSGVDGVVLPKVESAEQVARLRAELGQRQRIVALIETVRGLSCVEEIAQAADRLAFGSIDLSEDMGCAHTRLALLPIRSRIVQAARLAGRPAPLDGVSISADDAAAVTDDALHASELGFGGKCLIHPRQIAPARAGFGTAPQDLDWIRHIGAIDGGAPAELVQSPVAVRARRLLARDRAETSKPAASSQTPPSTGK
;
A
#
# COMPACT_ATOMS: atom_id res chain seq x y z
N ALA A 1 16.60 -0.74 1.83
CA ALA A 1 15.20 -1.21 1.78
C ALA A 1 14.48 -0.69 3.02
N ARG A 2 13.15 -0.54 3.00
CA ARG A 2 12.40 -0.21 4.23
C ARG A 2 11.96 -1.50 4.93
N LEU A 3 12.15 -1.59 6.23
CA LEU A 3 11.79 -2.72 7.08
C LEU A 3 10.70 -2.32 8.07
N TYR A 4 9.60 -3.06 8.09
CA TYR A 4 8.48 -2.84 9.00
C TYR A 4 8.23 -4.10 9.84
N LEU A 5 7.84 -3.91 11.09
CA LEU A 5 7.40 -4.98 11.98
C LEU A 5 5.88 -4.91 12.15
N ARG A 6 5.14 -5.98 11.83
CA ARG A 6 3.74 -6.08 12.25
C ARG A 6 3.72 -6.58 13.69
N VAL A 7 3.26 -5.72 14.60
CA VAL A 7 3.10 -6.08 16.01
C VAL A 7 1.77 -6.81 16.22
N ASN A 8 1.61 -7.48 17.37
CA ASN A 8 0.32 -8.01 17.79
C ASN A 8 -0.67 -6.87 18.10
N GLY A 9 -1.97 -7.17 18.05
CA GLY A 9 -3.03 -6.17 18.23
C GLY A 9 -3.09 -5.56 19.63
N THR A 10 -3.59 -4.33 19.71
CA THR A 10 -3.80 -3.63 20.99
C THR A 10 -4.62 -4.49 21.95
N GLY A 11 -4.19 -4.59 23.22
CA GLY A 11 -4.88 -5.38 24.24
C GLY A 11 -4.52 -6.86 24.28
N THR A 12 -3.75 -7.37 23.32
CA THR A 12 -3.17 -8.72 23.40
C THR A 12 -1.98 -8.74 24.38
N PRO A 13 -1.67 -9.88 25.02
CA PRO A 13 -0.58 -9.96 26.00
C PRO A 13 0.81 -9.69 25.39
N TRP A 14 0.98 -9.88 24.07
CA TRP A 14 2.25 -9.70 23.38
C TRP A 14 2.51 -8.27 22.88
N HIS A 15 1.46 -7.43 22.83
CA HIS A 15 1.55 -6.11 22.20
C HIS A 15 2.66 -5.23 22.80
N ARG A 16 2.75 -5.20 24.12
CA ARG A 16 3.74 -4.36 24.83
C ARG A 16 5.17 -4.76 24.48
N ASP A 17 5.46 -6.06 24.48
CA ASP A 17 6.79 -6.58 24.22
C ASP A 17 7.18 -6.39 22.76
N ASP A 18 6.24 -6.58 21.83
CA ASP A 18 6.45 -6.29 20.41
C ASP A 18 6.77 -4.81 20.15
N VAL A 19 6.03 -3.89 20.80
CA VAL A 19 6.27 -2.45 20.68
C VAL A 19 7.62 -2.07 21.29
N ALA A 20 7.98 -2.63 22.46
CA ALA A 20 9.30 -2.43 23.05
C ALA A 20 10.43 -2.91 22.12
N PHE A 21 10.26 -4.09 21.51
CA PHE A 21 11.20 -4.61 20.53
C PHE A 21 11.27 -3.71 19.28
N ALA A 22 10.13 -3.24 18.76
CA ALA A 22 10.09 -2.33 17.61
C ALA A 22 10.91 -1.06 17.87
N ARG A 23 10.81 -0.48 19.08
CA ARG A 23 11.55 0.74 19.46
C ARG A 23 13.06 0.56 19.41
N MET A 24 13.55 -0.63 19.74
CA MET A 24 14.99 -0.92 19.88
C MET A 24 15.63 -1.56 18.64
N SER A 25 14.84 -2.20 17.77
CA SER A 25 15.31 -3.06 16.67
C SER A 25 15.77 -2.32 15.41
N GLY A 26 15.61 -0.99 15.36
CA GLY A 26 16.02 -0.18 14.20
C GLY A 26 15.11 -0.32 12.97
N VAL A 27 13.93 -0.92 13.11
CA VAL A 27 12.92 -0.97 12.04
C VAL A 27 12.43 0.44 11.67
N ASP A 28 12.13 0.66 10.38
CA ASP A 28 11.65 1.93 9.85
C ASP A 28 10.23 2.26 10.33
N GLY A 29 9.48 1.26 10.77
CA GLY A 29 8.12 1.45 11.25
C GLY A 29 7.43 0.18 11.72
N VAL A 30 6.21 0.39 12.19
CA VAL A 30 5.30 -0.65 12.68
C VAL A 30 4.05 -0.70 11.81
N VAL A 31 3.57 -1.91 11.56
CA VAL A 31 2.21 -2.16 11.07
C VAL A 31 1.36 -2.54 12.29
N LEU A 32 0.36 -1.70 12.61
CA LEU A 32 -0.56 -1.95 13.70
C LEU A 32 -1.83 -2.61 13.14
N PRO A 33 -2.14 -3.87 13.51
CA PRO A 33 -3.39 -4.53 13.12
C PRO A 33 -4.60 -3.98 13.90
N LYS A 34 -5.81 -4.23 13.39
CA LYS A 34 -7.10 -3.91 14.02
C LYS A 34 -7.17 -2.50 14.60
N VAL A 35 -6.80 -1.49 13.80
CA VAL A 35 -6.88 -0.10 14.23
C VAL A 35 -8.32 0.38 14.13
N GLU A 36 -8.85 0.79 15.28
CA GLU A 36 -10.24 1.14 15.51
C GLU A 36 -10.44 2.58 15.98
N SER A 37 -9.36 3.27 16.36
CA SER A 37 -9.40 4.69 16.71
C SER A 37 -8.07 5.41 16.45
N ALA A 38 -8.15 6.73 16.25
CA ALA A 38 -6.97 7.59 16.18
C ALA A 38 -6.15 7.56 17.49
N GLU A 39 -6.81 7.32 18.63
CA GLU A 39 -6.15 7.24 19.93
C GLU A 39 -5.18 6.06 20.03
N GLN A 40 -5.53 4.89 19.48
CA GLN A 40 -4.60 3.75 19.43
C GLN A 40 -3.32 4.12 18.68
N VAL A 41 -3.45 4.85 17.57
CA VAL A 41 -2.30 5.34 16.79
C VAL A 41 -1.50 6.37 17.58
N ALA A 42 -2.16 7.29 18.29
CA ALA A 42 -1.50 8.31 19.10
C ALA A 42 -0.74 7.71 20.29
N ARG A 43 -1.29 6.70 20.96
CA ARG A 43 -0.62 5.96 22.03
C ARG A 43 0.62 5.24 21.50
N LEU A 44 0.49 4.51 20.39
CA LEU A 44 1.65 3.87 19.75
C LEU A 44 2.70 4.90 19.30
N ARG A 45 2.28 6.05 18.78
CA ARG A 45 3.17 7.16 18.43
C ARG A 45 3.97 7.67 19.63
N ALA A 46 3.35 7.79 20.79
CA ALA A 46 4.02 8.24 22.01
C ALA A 46 5.13 7.26 22.44
N GLU A 47 4.96 5.96 22.18
CA GLU A 47 5.97 4.94 22.48
C GLU A 47 7.09 4.90 21.43
N LEU A 48 6.76 4.88 20.14
CA LEU A 48 7.73 4.77 19.03
C LEU A 48 8.48 6.07 18.72
N GLY A 49 7.90 7.22 19.10
CA GLY A 49 8.39 8.54 18.69
C GLY A 49 8.10 8.87 17.22
N GLN A 50 8.64 10.00 16.76
CA GLN A 50 8.36 10.54 15.42
C GLN A 50 9.18 9.90 14.29
N ARG A 51 10.26 9.19 14.63
CA ARG A 51 11.17 8.59 13.65
C ARG A 51 10.53 7.39 12.94
N GLN A 52 9.92 6.49 13.70
CA GLN A 52 9.38 5.23 13.17
C GLN A 52 7.98 5.46 12.61
N ARG A 53 7.70 4.93 11.42
CA ARG A 53 6.42 5.15 10.75
C ARG A 53 5.34 4.18 11.25
N ILE A 54 4.09 4.61 11.29
CA ILE A 54 2.95 3.77 11.66
C ILE A 54 2.07 3.54 10.43
N VAL A 55 1.95 2.27 10.04
CA VAL A 55 0.97 1.81 9.06
C VAL A 55 -0.23 1.25 9.82
N ALA A 56 -1.37 1.92 9.73
CA ALA A 56 -2.61 1.47 10.35
C ALA A 56 -3.35 0.50 9.42
N LEU A 57 -3.57 -0.72 9.87
CA LEU A 57 -4.31 -1.73 9.12
C LEU A 57 -5.80 -1.62 9.47
N ILE A 58 -6.60 -1.22 8.47
CA ILE A 58 -8.05 -1.10 8.55
C ILE A 58 -8.64 -2.46 8.18
N GLU A 59 -9.18 -3.15 9.17
CA GLU A 59 -9.62 -4.54 9.01
C GLU A 59 -10.81 -4.93 9.91
N THR A 60 -11.49 -3.93 10.49
CA THR A 60 -12.76 -4.07 11.21
C THR A 60 -13.73 -2.96 10.78
N VAL A 61 -15.04 -3.19 10.92
CA VAL A 61 -16.11 -2.23 10.65
C VAL A 61 -15.97 -1.01 11.57
N ARG A 62 -15.48 -1.21 12.79
CA ARG A 62 -15.14 -0.11 13.70
C ARG A 62 -14.00 0.74 13.15
N GLY A 63 -12.91 0.11 12.71
CA GLY A 63 -11.79 0.81 12.05
C GLY A 63 -12.21 1.55 10.79
N LEU A 64 -13.07 0.93 9.97
CA LEU A 64 -13.61 1.56 8.78
C LEU A 64 -14.48 2.78 9.09
N SER A 65 -15.29 2.74 10.15
CA SER A 65 -16.14 3.88 10.54
C SER A 65 -15.34 5.06 11.12
N CYS A 66 -14.11 4.84 11.60
CA CYS A 66 -13.16 5.86 12.07
C CYS A 66 -12.02 6.17 11.07
N VAL A 67 -12.11 5.70 9.82
CA VAL A 67 -10.95 5.66 8.91
C VAL A 67 -10.36 7.04 8.62
N GLU A 68 -11.18 8.09 8.57
CA GLU A 68 -10.72 9.45 8.34
C GLU A 68 -9.85 9.98 9.50
N GLU A 69 -10.25 9.73 10.74
CA GLU A 69 -9.49 10.15 11.94
C GLU A 69 -8.21 9.32 12.09
N ILE A 70 -8.29 8.02 11.81
CA ILE A 70 -7.12 7.13 11.81
C ILE A 70 -6.12 7.56 10.75
N ALA A 71 -6.57 7.97 9.55
CA ALA A 71 -5.71 8.48 8.49
C ALA A 71 -4.96 9.75 8.90
N GLN A 72 -5.60 10.62 9.68
CA GLN A 72 -4.94 11.83 10.19
C GLN A 72 -3.86 11.50 11.22
N ALA A 73 -4.03 10.45 12.04
CA ALA A 73 -3.05 10.05 13.04
C ALA A 73 -1.90 9.17 12.51
N ALA A 74 -2.18 8.27 11.55
CA ALA A 74 -1.22 7.30 11.02
C ALA A 74 -0.35 7.89 9.89
N ASP A 75 0.82 7.31 9.61
CA ASP A 75 1.64 7.74 8.46
C ASP A 75 1.12 7.17 7.14
N ARG A 76 0.46 6.02 7.18
CA ARG A 76 -0.13 5.35 6.01
C ARG A 76 -1.24 4.39 6.45
N LEU A 77 -2.23 4.18 5.59
CA LEU A 77 -3.22 3.13 5.78
C LEU A 77 -2.87 1.87 4.99
N ALA A 78 -3.32 0.72 5.48
CA ALA A 78 -3.35 -0.54 4.77
C ALA A 78 -4.74 -1.18 4.94
N PHE A 79 -5.16 -2.01 3.98
CA PHE A 79 -6.46 -2.67 4.00
C PHE A 79 -6.32 -4.16 4.31
N GLY A 80 -6.87 -4.63 5.43
CA GLY A 80 -7.00 -6.05 5.75
C GLY A 80 -8.34 -6.58 5.24
N SER A 81 -8.40 -6.96 3.96
CA SER A 81 -9.66 -7.27 3.27
C SER A 81 -10.35 -8.54 3.75
N ILE A 82 -9.59 -9.55 4.16
CA ILE A 82 -10.12 -10.84 4.65
C ILE A 82 -10.80 -10.64 6.01
N ASP A 83 -10.06 -10.08 6.97
CA ASP A 83 -10.57 -9.79 8.31
C ASP A 83 -11.77 -8.83 8.26
N LEU A 84 -11.74 -7.80 7.40
CA LEU A 84 -12.89 -6.90 7.27
C LEU A 84 -14.12 -7.63 6.69
N SER A 85 -13.96 -8.49 5.68
CA SER A 85 -15.09 -9.23 5.11
C SER A 85 -15.75 -10.15 6.13
N GLU A 86 -14.94 -10.77 7.00
CA GLU A 86 -15.43 -11.60 8.10
C GLU A 86 -16.19 -10.75 9.13
N ASP A 87 -15.59 -9.66 9.60
CA ASP A 87 -16.20 -8.76 10.59
C ASP A 87 -17.49 -8.10 10.07
N MET A 88 -17.55 -7.80 8.77
CA MET A 88 -18.74 -7.25 8.11
C MET A 88 -19.79 -8.31 7.77
N GLY A 89 -19.44 -9.60 7.78
CA GLY A 89 -20.31 -10.69 7.33
C GLY A 89 -20.65 -10.63 5.84
N CYS A 90 -19.72 -10.15 4.99
CA CYS A 90 -19.93 -10.02 3.55
C CYS A 90 -18.97 -10.90 2.74
N ALA A 91 -19.33 -11.18 1.48
CA ALA A 91 -18.48 -11.97 0.61
C ALA A 91 -17.19 -11.20 0.24
N HIS A 92 -16.05 -11.89 0.24
CA HIS A 92 -14.78 -11.33 -0.25
C HIS A 92 -14.78 -11.26 -1.78
N THR A 93 -15.45 -10.24 -2.32
CA THR A 93 -15.55 -10.00 -3.76
C THR A 93 -15.20 -8.55 -4.09
N ARG A 94 -14.80 -8.28 -5.34
CA ARG A 94 -14.48 -6.92 -5.78
C ARG A 94 -15.66 -5.98 -5.59
N LEU A 95 -16.86 -6.40 -5.99
CA LEU A 95 -18.06 -5.58 -5.91
C LEU A 95 -18.45 -5.26 -4.45
N ALA A 96 -18.44 -6.26 -3.56
CA ALA A 96 -18.78 -6.05 -2.16
C ALA A 96 -17.79 -5.12 -1.44
N LEU A 97 -16.49 -5.25 -1.75
CA LEU A 97 -15.42 -4.48 -1.11
C LEU A 97 -15.08 -3.16 -1.83
N LEU A 98 -15.66 -2.89 -3.00
CA LEU A 98 -15.45 -1.66 -3.76
C LEU A 98 -15.73 -0.37 -2.96
N PRO A 99 -16.89 -0.21 -2.28
CA PRO A 99 -17.15 1.02 -1.52
C PRO A 99 -16.15 1.21 -0.38
N ILE A 100 -15.70 0.13 0.25
CA ILE A 100 -14.71 0.14 1.33
C ILE A 100 -13.35 0.61 0.80
N ARG A 101 -12.87 0.01 -0.29
CA ARG A 101 -11.60 0.38 -0.93
C ARG A 101 -11.59 1.85 -1.33
N SER A 102 -12.67 2.31 -1.96
CA SER A 102 -12.84 3.72 -2.34
C SER A 102 -12.81 4.65 -1.12
N ARG A 103 -13.43 4.26 0.00
CA ARG A 103 -13.41 5.06 1.23
C ARG A 103 -12.01 5.15 1.86
N ILE A 104 -11.27 4.04 1.91
CA ILE A 104 -9.89 4.02 2.45
C ILE A 104 -8.97 4.93 1.63
N VAL A 105 -9.07 4.90 0.30
CA VAL A 105 -8.28 5.78 -0.57
C VAL A 105 -8.66 7.25 -0.35
N GLN A 106 -9.95 7.57 -0.27
CA GLN A 106 -10.42 8.93 0.00
C GLN A 106 -9.91 9.45 1.34
N ALA A 107 -10.03 8.66 2.42
CA ALA A 107 -9.54 9.02 3.75
C ALA A 107 -8.03 9.31 3.76
N ALA A 108 -7.23 8.44 3.11
CA ALA A 108 -5.79 8.68 2.98
C ALA A 108 -5.48 9.98 2.24
N ARG A 109 -6.20 10.28 1.16
CA ARG A 109 -6.03 11.52 0.38
C ARG A 109 -6.44 12.77 1.15
N LEU A 110 -7.58 12.74 1.84
CA LEU A 110 -8.08 13.84 2.67
C LEU A 110 -7.09 14.18 3.79
N ALA A 111 -6.47 13.17 4.40
CA ALA A 111 -5.46 13.35 5.43
C ALA A 111 -4.06 13.72 4.89
N GLY A 112 -3.91 13.92 3.57
CA GLY A 112 -2.61 14.22 2.95
C GLY A 112 -1.59 13.08 3.08
N ARG A 113 -2.05 11.83 3.26
CA ARG A 113 -1.19 10.66 3.44
C ARG A 113 -0.82 10.00 2.10
N PRO A 114 0.28 9.21 2.07
CA PRO A 114 0.60 8.37 0.93
C PRO A 114 -0.55 7.44 0.57
N ALA A 115 -0.64 7.07 -0.70
CA ALA A 115 -1.65 6.12 -1.16
C ALA A 115 -1.62 4.83 -0.33
N PRO A 116 -2.78 4.28 0.08
CA PRO A 116 -2.84 3.12 0.98
C PRO A 116 -2.26 1.85 0.34
N LEU A 117 -2.06 0.82 1.17
CA LEU A 117 -1.71 -0.53 0.72
C LEU A 117 -2.97 -1.40 0.65
N ASP A 118 -3.22 -2.06 -0.48
CA ASP A 118 -4.35 -2.98 -0.63
C ASP A 118 -4.07 -4.33 0.05
N GLY A 119 -5.14 -5.07 0.34
CA GLY A 119 -5.07 -6.37 0.99
C GLY A 119 -4.46 -7.46 0.10
N VAL A 120 -4.31 -8.66 0.64
CA VAL A 120 -3.64 -9.77 -0.04
C VAL A 120 -4.47 -10.32 -1.22
N SER A 121 -3.79 -10.89 -2.22
CA SER A 121 -4.44 -11.82 -3.16
C SER A 121 -4.40 -13.21 -2.53
N ILE A 122 -5.57 -13.84 -2.41
CA ILE A 122 -5.72 -15.16 -1.77
C ILE A 122 -5.06 -16.25 -2.63
N SER A 123 -5.18 -16.16 -3.96
CA SER A 123 -4.50 -17.08 -4.87
C SER A 123 -3.02 -16.69 -5.01
N ALA A 124 -2.13 -17.52 -4.44
CA ALA A 124 -0.69 -17.31 -4.53
C ALA A 124 -0.07 -17.94 -5.80
N ASP A 125 -0.73 -18.91 -6.40
CA ASP A 125 -0.22 -19.69 -7.53
C ASP A 125 -0.74 -19.23 -8.90
N ASP A 126 -1.73 -18.33 -8.91
CA ASP A 126 -2.24 -17.72 -10.14
C ASP A 126 -1.62 -16.32 -10.35
N ALA A 127 -0.57 -16.26 -11.16
CA ALA A 127 0.09 -15.01 -11.50
C ALA A 127 -0.84 -14.01 -12.21
N ALA A 128 -1.74 -14.48 -13.08
CA ALA A 128 -2.63 -13.61 -13.82
C ALA A 128 -3.65 -12.95 -12.88
N ALA A 129 -4.22 -13.73 -11.95
CA ALA A 129 -5.11 -13.20 -10.92
C ALA A 129 -4.43 -12.17 -10.02
N VAL A 130 -3.16 -12.40 -9.63
CA VAL A 130 -2.39 -11.43 -8.83
C VAL A 130 -2.14 -10.13 -9.59
N THR A 131 -1.81 -10.21 -10.88
CA THR A 131 -1.64 -9.02 -11.74
C THR A 131 -2.95 -8.24 -11.85
N ASP A 132 -4.06 -8.93 -12.11
CA ASP A 132 -5.38 -8.31 -12.24
C ASP A 132 -5.85 -7.67 -10.93
N ASP A 133 -5.62 -8.32 -9.79
CA ASP A 133 -5.91 -7.74 -8.46
C ASP A 133 -5.07 -6.49 -8.17
N ALA A 134 -3.79 -6.51 -8.54
CA ALA A 134 -2.89 -5.37 -8.36
C ALA A 134 -3.29 -4.20 -9.28
N LEU A 135 -3.69 -4.49 -10.52
CA LEU A 135 -4.22 -3.49 -11.44
C LEU A 135 -5.49 -2.85 -10.89
N HIS A 136 -6.45 -3.66 -10.46
CA HIS A 136 -7.69 -3.18 -9.85
C HIS A 136 -7.42 -2.26 -8.64
N ALA A 137 -6.48 -2.65 -7.76
CA ALA A 137 -6.08 -1.80 -6.63
C ALA A 137 -5.44 -0.47 -7.09
N SER A 138 -4.58 -0.53 -8.11
CA SER A 138 -3.93 0.65 -8.71
C SER A 138 -4.96 1.63 -9.28
N GLU A 139 -5.97 1.12 -10.01
CA GLU A 139 -7.05 1.92 -10.60
C GLU A 139 -7.90 2.65 -9.55
N LEU A 140 -8.14 2.02 -8.40
CA LEU A 140 -8.83 2.62 -7.27
C LEU A 140 -7.98 3.64 -6.49
N GLY A 141 -6.67 3.71 -6.76
CA GLY A 141 -5.76 4.70 -6.18
C GLY A 141 -4.90 4.18 -5.02
N PHE A 142 -4.80 2.86 -4.83
CA PHE A 142 -3.82 2.27 -3.92
C PHE A 142 -2.39 2.38 -4.47
N GLY A 143 -1.42 2.49 -3.58
CA GLY A 143 0.00 2.66 -3.91
C GLY A 143 0.82 1.37 -3.82
N GLY A 144 0.20 0.25 -3.52
CA GLY A 144 0.84 -1.05 -3.34
C GLY A 144 -0.13 -2.07 -2.77
N LYS A 145 0.34 -3.31 -2.59
CA LYS A 145 -0.45 -4.44 -2.12
C LYS A 145 0.37 -5.31 -1.19
N CYS A 146 -0.27 -5.83 -0.13
CA CYS A 146 0.33 -6.81 0.76
C CYS A 146 0.44 -8.16 0.03
N LEU A 147 1.60 -8.82 0.15
CA LEU A 147 1.88 -10.11 -0.51
C LEU A 147 2.20 -11.15 0.55
N ILE A 148 1.72 -12.37 0.36
CA ILE A 148 1.92 -13.51 1.27
C ILE A 148 2.90 -14.54 0.72
N HIS A 149 3.26 -14.43 -0.55
CA HIS A 149 4.19 -15.36 -1.18
C HIS A 149 5.15 -14.64 -2.15
N PRO A 150 6.46 -14.98 -2.19
CA PRO A 150 7.42 -14.34 -3.10
C PRO A 150 7.04 -14.38 -4.58
N ARG A 151 6.32 -15.42 -5.03
CA ARG A 151 5.83 -15.52 -6.42
C ARG A 151 4.89 -14.38 -6.81
N GLN A 152 4.23 -13.74 -5.84
CA GLN A 152 3.33 -12.63 -6.10
C GLN A 152 4.06 -11.31 -6.39
N ILE A 153 5.38 -11.23 -6.14
CA ILE A 153 6.15 -9.97 -6.27
C ILE A 153 6.15 -9.47 -7.72
N ALA A 154 6.53 -10.31 -8.68
CA ALA A 154 6.62 -9.89 -10.08
C ALA A 154 5.22 -9.58 -10.68
N PRO A 155 4.19 -10.43 -10.52
CA PRO A 155 2.85 -10.13 -11.00
C PRO A 155 2.21 -8.89 -10.36
N ALA A 156 2.40 -8.67 -9.06
CA ALA A 156 1.89 -7.48 -8.39
C ALA A 156 2.58 -6.21 -8.89
N ARG A 157 3.89 -6.24 -9.10
CA ARG A 157 4.62 -5.12 -9.74
C ARG A 157 4.08 -4.84 -11.13
N ALA A 158 3.80 -5.87 -11.93
CA ALA A 158 3.23 -5.70 -13.26
C ALA A 158 1.87 -4.98 -13.23
N GLY A 159 0.96 -5.37 -12.33
CA GLY A 159 -0.36 -4.72 -12.21
C GLY A 159 -0.31 -3.29 -11.67
N PHE A 160 0.71 -2.98 -10.86
CA PHE A 160 0.96 -1.61 -10.38
C PHE A 160 1.79 -0.74 -11.34
N GLY A 161 2.48 -1.38 -12.28
CA GLY A 161 3.24 -0.72 -13.33
C GLY A 161 2.33 0.08 -14.26
N THR A 162 2.94 0.99 -15.02
CA THR A 162 2.21 1.70 -16.08
C THR A 162 2.26 0.83 -17.32
N ALA A 163 1.11 0.57 -17.96
CA ALA A 163 1.11 -0.19 -19.21
C ALA A 163 1.96 0.55 -20.26
N PRO A 164 2.71 -0.15 -21.13
CA PRO A 164 3.55 0.50 -22.15
C PRO A 164 2.76 1.49 -23.03
N GLN A 165 1.53 1.13 -23.39
CA GLN A 165 0.61 1.99 -24.15
C GLN A 165 0.23 3.29 -23.41
N ASP A 166 0.08 3.23 -22.09
CA ASP A 166 -0.17 4.41 -21.28
C ASP A 166 1.11 5.25 -21.16
N LEU A 167 2.29 4.63 -21.09
CA LEU A 167 3.57 5.35 -21.10
C LEU A 167 3.80 6.09 -22.42
N ASP A 168 3.46 5.50 -23.56
CA ASP A 168 3.60 6.16 -24.86
C ASP A 168 2.62 7.31 -25.02
N TRP A 169 1.36 7.14 -24.60
CA TRP A 169 0.39 8.23 -24.52
C TRP A 169 0.85 9.35 -23.57
N ILE A 170 1.38 8.99 -22.40
CA ILE A 170 1.87 9.93 -21.39
C ILE A 170 3.14 10.64 -21.86
N ARG A 171 4.07 9.96 -22.54
CA ARG A 171 5.25 10.57 -23.17
C ARG A 171 4.85 11.48 -24.32
N HIS A 172 3.83 11.11 -25.09
CA HIS A 172 3.28 11.96 -26.12
C HIS A 172 2.73 13.26 -25.52
N ILE A 173 1.90 13.19 -24.47
CA ILE A 173 1.43 14.39 -23.74
C ILE A 173 2.60 15.17 -23.11
N GLY A 174 3.56 14.49 -22.49
CA GLY A 174 4.75 15.11 -21.88
C GLY A 174 5.71 15.75 -22.89
N ALA A 175 5.68 15.33 -24.16
CA ALA A 175 6.40 16.01 -25.24
C ALA A 175 5.67 17.30 -25.66
N ILE A 176 4.34 17.37 -25.50
CA ILE A 176 3.56 18.59 -25.70
C ILE A 176 3.92 19.63 -24.63
N ASP A 177 4.30 19.24 -23.39
CA ASP A 177 4.73 20.16 -22.31
C ASP A 177 5.94 21.06 -22.68
N GLY A 178 6.69 20.76 -23.76
CA GLY A 178 7.69 21.67 -24.32
C GLY A 178 7.10 22.91 -25.02
N GLY A 179 5.76 22.99 -25.14
CA GLY A 179 5.01 24.10 -25.75
C GLY A 179 3.50 24.12 -25.45
N ALA A 180 3.02 23.39 -24.42
CA ALA A 180 1.60 23.29 -24.09
C ALA A 180 1.09 24.53 -23.31
N PRO A 181 -0.17 24.97 -23.54
CA PRO A 181 -0.82 25.96 -22.68
C PRO A 181 -0.91 25.47 -21.22
N ALA A 182 -0.74 26.37 -20.26
CA ALA A 182 -0.72 26.06 -18.81
C ALA A 182 -1.98 25.32 -18.28
N GLU A 183 -3.10 25.42 -18.99
CA GLU A 183 -4.34 24.69 -18.68
C GLU A 183 -4.25 23.18 -18.98
N LEU A 184 -3.46 22.77 -19.98
CA LEU A 184 -3.21 21.36 -20.29
C LEU A 184 -2.27 20.73 -19.25
N VAL A 185 -1.29 21.51 -18.78
CA VAL A 185 -0.28 21.20 -17.74
C VAL A 185 -0.94 20.87 -16.40
N GLN A 186 -2.09 21.50 -16.10
CA GLN A 186 -2.85 21.30 -14.86
C GLN A 186 -4.07 20.37 -15.04
N SER A 187 -4.26 19.78 -16.23
CA SER A 187 -5.38 18.87 -16.45
C SER A 187 -5.28 17.65 -15.52
N PRO A 188 -6.40 17.12 -15.01
CA PRO A 188 -6.40 15.89 -14.20
C PRO A 188 -5.71 14.71 -14.89
N VAL A 189 -5.73 14.67 -16.22
CA VAL A 189 -5.04 13.70 -17.07
C VAL A 189 -3.52 13.88 -16.98
N ALA A 190 -2.99 15.09 -17.14
CA ALA A 190 -1.57 15.39 -17.01
C ALA A 190 -1.04 15.14 -15.58
N VAL A 191 -1.83 15.44 -14.55
CA VAL A 191 -1.48 15.16 -13.15
C VAL A 191 -1.41 13.65 -12.87
N ARG A 192 -2.35 12.86 -13.41
CA ARG A 192 -2.33 11.39 -13.33
C ARG A 192 -1.12 10.83 -14.10
N ALA A 193 -0.88 11.31 -15.30
CA ALA A 193 0.25 10.95 -16.16
C ALA A 193 1.60 11.17 -15.48
N ARG A 194 1.81 12.35 -14.86
CA ARG A 194 3.03 12.66 -14.10
C ARG A 194 3.24 11.76 -12.89
N ARG A 195 2.16 11.40 -12.18
CA ARG A 195 2.24 10.46 -11.05
C ARG A 195 2.66 9.07 -11.51
N LEU A 196 2.15 8.61 -12.66
CA LEU A 196 2.54 7.34 -13.26
C LEU A 196 4.00 7.36 -13.73
N LEU A 197 4.45 8.43 -14.39
CA LEU A 197 5.87 8.61 -14.76
C LEU A 197 6.82 8.67 -13.55
N ALA A 198 6.42 9.37 -12.48
CA ALA A 198 7.23 9.44 -11.26
C ALA A 198 7.36 8.06 -10.60
N ARG A 199 6.30 7.23 -10.68
CA ARG A 199 6.31 5.84 -10.22
C ARG A 199 7.24 4.97 -11.08
N ASP A 200 7.13 5.06 -12.40
CA ASP A 200 7.98 4.33 -13.35
C ASP A 200 9.47 4.67 -13.18
N ARG A 201 9.81 5.95 -13.02
CA ARG A 201 11.19 6.38 -12.70
C ARG A 201 11.70 5.83 -11.38
N ALA A 202 10.85 5.73 -10.36
CA ALA A 202 11.22 5.16 -9.07
C ALA A 202 11.42 3.63 -9.15
N GLU A 203 10.74 2.94 -10.07
CA GLU A 203 10.89 1.51 -10.31
C GLU A 203 12.16 1.19 -11.14
N THR A 204 12.42 1.97 -12.20
CA THR A 204 13.58 1.81 -13.10
C THR A 204 14.92 2.23 -12.47
N SER A 205 14.92 3.15 -11.51
CA SER A 205 16.13 3.58 -10.78
C SER A 205 16.56 2.62 -9.66
N LYS A 206 15.79 1.55 -9.40
CA LYS A 206 16.14 0.56 -8.38
C LYS A 206 17.12 -0.46 -8.98
N PRO A 207 18.32 -0.66 -8.41
CA PRO A 207 19.28 -1.61 -8.96
C PRO A 207 18.66 -3.01 -9.01
N ALA A 208 18.77 -3.67 -10.16
CA ALA A 208 18.35 -5.05 -10.33
C ALA A 208 19.02 -5.89 -9.25
N ALA A 209 18.23 -6.61 -8.45
CA ALA A 209 18.77 -7.55 -7.48
C ALA A 209 19.61 -8.58 -8.26
N SER A 210 20.92 -8.57 -8.01
CA SER A 210 21.86 -9.51 -8.60
C SER A 210 21.38 -10.93 -8.33
N SER A 211 21.03 -11.64 -9.40
CA SER A 211 20.83 -13.09 -9.39
C SER A 211 22.15 -13.75 -9.03
N GLN A 212 22.38 -14.03 -7.74
CA GLN A 212 23.43 -14.94 -7.33
C GLN A 212 22.93 -16.36 -7.58
N THR A 213 23.42 -16.97 -8.65
CA THR A 213 23.33 -18.42 -8.88
C THR A 213 24.07 -19.12 -7.74
N PRO A 214 23.44 -20.06 -7.00
CA PRO A 214 24.16 -20.82 -5.98
C PRO A 214 25.26 -21.69 -6.65
N PRO A 215 26.43 -21.87 -6.00
CA PRO A 215 27.50 -22.66 -6.56
C PRO A 215 27.07 -24.12 -6.69
N SER A 216 27.34 -24.71 -7.85
CA SER A 216 27.15 -26.14 -8.09
C SER A 216 28.05 -26.95 -7.17
N THR A 217 27.46 -27.74 -6.28
CA THR A 217 28.19 -28.79 -5.56
C THR A 217 28.48 -29.93 -6.53
N GLY A 218 29.72 -29.98 -7.02
CA GLY A 218 30.24 -31.10 -7.79
C GLY A 218 30.27 -32.37 -6.93
N LYS A 219 30.01 -33.51 -7.57
CA LYS A 219 30.43 -34.84 -7.12
C LYS A 219 31.77 -35.18 -7.75
#